data_AF-A0AAD9PYS9-F1
#
_entry.id   AF-A0AAD9PYS9-F1
#
_cell.length_a   1.000
_cell.length_b   1.000
_cell.length_c   1.000
_cell.angle_alpha   90.00
_cell.angle_beta   90.00
_cell.angle_gamma   90.00
#
_symmetry.space_group_name_H-M   'P 1'
#
loop_
_entity.id
_entity.type
_entity.pdbx_description
1 polymer ?
#
loop_
_entity_poly.entity_id
_entity_poly.type
_entity_poly.pdbx_seq_one_letter_code
_entity_poly.pdbx_strand_id
1 'polypeptide(L)'
;MYTVKCRKTTGVQTGCSTADLKDQSTQCGSTKGSYLRNEKKENFTNYENLLQNYLWDKDFTLSWLKDEGLIAPSRICTIFGSEMKLVKSGDRSDGYYWECRKQVNGKRHRCERSIREGSWFEKADLTIEEVLKFTYWWCQEMNQWQIKQQLQLGSHTAVDWDMFCREVCEVALFDGREKIGGPGKFVQIDESKIGKRKYHRGHVVEGQWVFGGIEEDSRKYFIATVEDRKEETLLNLIKQWIEPGTTITSDCWKGYVNLSRHGYIHKTVNHSVEFVNEEGFHTTRLRVIGGK
;
A
#
# COMPACT_ATOMS: atom_id res chain seq x y z
N MET A 1 -5.06 -34.22 11.50
CA MET A 1 -4.67 -33.89 10.12
C MET A 1 -5.80 -33.11 9.49
N TYR A 2 -5.70 -31.79 9.44
CA TYR A 2 -6.66 -30.95 8.73
C TYR A 2 -5.92 -30.27 7.58
N THR A 3 -6.21 -30.71 6.37
CA THR A 3 -5.65 -30.18 5.13
C THR A 3 -6.48 -28.97 4.73
N VAL A 4 -5.97 -27.77 4.95
CA VAL A 4 -6.57 -26.55 4.41
C VAL A 4 -6.25 -26.51 2.91
N LYS A 5 -7.22 -26.94 2.07
CA LYS A 5 -7.17 -26.70 0.63
C LYS A 5 -7.44 -25.21 0.40
N CYS A 6 -6.38 -24.46 0.10
CA CYS A 6 -6.49 -23.09 -0.40
C CYS A 6 -7.22 -23.14 -1.75
N ARG A 7 -8.51 -22.80 -1.76
CA ARG A 7 -9.22 -22.52 -3.02
C ARG A 7 -8.69 -21.19 -3.52
N LYS A 8 -7.88 -21.24 -4.58
CA LYS A 8 -7.60 -20.06 -5.41
C LYS A 8 -8.90 -19.63 -6.08
N THR A 9 -9.66 -18.78 -5.40
CA THR A 9 -10.53 -17.81 -6.07
C THR A 9 -9.79 -16.49 -6.00
N THR A 10 -8.94 -16.25 -7.01
CA THR A 10 -8.45 -14.92 -7.35
C THR A 10 -9.62 -14.11 -7.86
N GLY A 11 -10.48 -13.67 -6.95
CA GLY A 11 -11.40 -12.58 -7.16
C GLY A 11 -10.72 -11.34 -6.60
N VAL A 12 -9.86 -10.71 -7.41
CA VAL A 12 -9.38 -9.38 -7.10
C VAL A 12 -10.62 -8.48 -7.12
N GLN A 13 -10.94 -7.82 -6.01
CA GLN A 13 -12.03 -6.84 -5.97
C GLN A 13 -11.60 -5.49 -6.59
N THR A 14 -10.72 -5.53 -7.59
CA THR A 14 -10.45 -4.43 -8.52
C THR A 14 -10.95 -4.81 -9.92
N GLY A 15 -12.15 -5.40 -9.99
CA GLY A 15 -12.87 -5.57 -11.23
C GLY A 15 -13.69 -4.33 -11.54
N CYS A 16 -13.06 -3.28 -12.10
CA CYS A 16 -13.81 -2.26 -12.82
C CYS A 16 -14.36 -2.93 -14.09
N SER A 17 -15.67 -3.19 -14.15
CA SER A 17 -16.29 -3.71 -15.37
C SER A 17 -16.23 -2.65 -16.46
N THR A 18 -15.48 -2.92 -17.53
CA THR A 18 -15.53 -2.15 -18.77
C THR A 18 -16.88 -2.39 -19.45
N ALA A 19 -17.89 -1.61 -19.07
CA ALA A 19 -19.14 -1.48 -19.81
C ALA A 19 -19.56 -0.01 -19.80
N ASP A 20 -19.85 0.47 -21.00
CA ASP A 20 -19.96 1.87 -21.38
C ASP A 20 -21.04 2.65 -20.61
N LEU A 21 -20.60 3.73 -19.96
CA LEU A 21 -21.09 5.11 -20.05
C LEU A 21 -20.20 5.91 -19.07
N LYS A 22 -19.44 6.87 -19.60
CA LYS A 22 -18.35 7.58 -18.90
C LYS A 22 -18.80 8.23 -17.59
N ASP A 23 -18.65 7.51 -16.48
CA ASP A 23 -18.43 8.15 -15.18
C ASP A 23 -17.09 8.91 -15.26
N GLN A 24 -17.03 10.14 -14.74
CA GLN A 24 -15.75 10.83 -14.56
C GLN A 24 -14.97 10.05 -13.50
N SER A 25 -14.15 9.13 -14.02
CA SER A 25 -13.16 8.29 -13.37
C SER A 25 -12.94 8.56 -11.88
N THR A 26 -13.35 7.61 -11.03
CA THR A 26 -12.58 7.30 -9.83
C THR A 26 -11.32 6.59 -10.32
N GLN A 27 -10.38 7.38 -10.84
CA GLN A 27 -9.03 6.90 -11.09
C GLN A 27 -8.32 6.95 -9.74
N CYS A 28 -7.81 5.80 -9.30
CA CYS A 28 -6.58 5.79 -8.51
C CYS A 28 -5.52 6.43 -9.42
N GLY A 29 -5.44 7.75 -9.39
CA GLY A 29 -4.63 8.52 -10.32
C GLY A 29 -3.17 8.11 -10.18
N SER A 30 -2.49 7.92 -11.31
CA SER A 30 -1.04 7.94 -11.39
C SER A 30 -0.53 9.33 -11.00
N THR A 31 -0.47 9.61 -9.71
CA THR A 31 0.36 10.69 -9.21
C THR A 31 1.80 10.23 -9.34
N LYS A 32 2.61 10.99 -10.10
CA LYS A 32 4.07 10.84 -10.12
C LYS A 32 4.54 10.69 -8.67
N GLY A 33 5.08 9.52 -8.33
CA GLY A 33 5.66 9.27 -7.02
C GLY A 33 6.85 10.19 -6.81
N SER A 34 6.60 11.39 -6.27
CA SER A 34 7.66 12.22 -5.71
C SER A 34 7.95 11.69 -4.31
N TYR A 35 8.74 10.63 -4.22
CA TYR A 35 9.34 10.18 -2.95
C TYR A 35 10.45 11.12 -2.46
N LEU A 36 10.32 12.42 -2.78
CA LEU A 36 10.96 13.46 -2.00
C LEU A 36 10.11 13.59 -0.73
N ARG A 37 10.71 13.37 0.43
CA ARG A 37 10.11 13.70 1.72
C ARG A 37 9.77 15.19 1.66
N ASN A 38 8.52 15.51 1.37
CA ASN A 38 8.07 16.88 1.31
C ASN A 38 8.20 17.41 2.74
N GLU A 39 9.14 18.32 2.99
CA GLU A 39 9.35 18.96 4.30
C GLU A 39 8.16 19.87 4.72
N LYS A 40 7.01 19.74 4.06
CA LYS A 40 5.71 20.24 4.48
C LYS A 40 4.59 19.28 4.08
N LYS A 41 4.17 18.41 5.02
CA LYS A 41 2.77 17.97 5.14
C LYS A 41 2.52 17.67 6.62
N GLU A 42 2.04 18.67 7.35
CA GLU A 42 1.55 18.60 8.74
C GLU A 42 0.19 17.86 8.83
N ASN A 43 -0.03 16.87 7.97
CA ASN A 43 -1.32 16.19 7.87
C ASN A 43 -1.27 14.94 8.76
N PHE A 44 -2.29 14.75 9.61
CA PHE A 44 -2.43 13.57 10.48
C PHE A 44 -1.32 13.45 11.54
N THR A 45 -0.84 14.57 12.08
CA THR A 45 0.24 14.60 13.10
C THR A 45 -0.14 13.89 14.40
N ASN A 46 -1.41 13.97 14.80
CA ASN A 46 -1.97 13.24 15.94
C ASN A 46 -3.47 12.98 15.70
N TYR A 47 -4.09 12.22 16.61
CA TYR A 47 -5.49 11.82 16.46
C TYR A 47 -6.46 13.01 16.56
N GLU A 48 -6.16 14.01 17.38
CA GLU A 48 -6.97 15.23 17.48
C GLU A 48 -6.95 16.03 16.18
N ASN A 49 -5.80 16.09 15.51
CA ASN A 49 -5.64 16.70 14.20
C ASN A 49 -6.49 15.99 13.14
N LEU A 50 -6.55 14.64 13.16
CA LEU A 50 -7.46 13.88 12.30
C LEU A 50 -8.91 14.30 12.53
N LEU A 51 -9.33 14.35 13.79
CA LEU A 51 -10.71 14.72 14.14
C LEU A 51 -11.04 16.15 13.74
N GLN A 52 -10.21 17.12 14.10
CA GLN A 52 -10.49 18.54 13.89
C GLN A 52 -10.36 18.97 12.44
N ASN A 53 -9.40 18.42 11.70
CA ASN A 53 -9.10 18.90 10.35
C ASN A 53 -9.77 18.08 9.26
N TYR A 54 -10.25 16.87 9.54
CA TYR A 54 -10.79 15.98 8.51
C TYR A 54 -12.13 15.34 8.86
N LEU A 55 -12.37 15.03 10.14
CA LEU A 55 -13.57 14.32 10.60
C LEU A 55 -14.52 15.21 11.43
N TRP A 56 -14.38 16.53 11.36
CA TRP A 56 -15.11 17.45 12.24
C TRP A 56 -16.60 17.56 11.89
N ASP A 57 -16.92 17.44 10.60
CA ASP A 57 -18.28 17.39 10.07
C ASP A 57 -18.33 16.58 8.77
N LYS A 58 -19.45 15.88 8.55
CA LYS A 58 -19.61 14.98 7.41
C LYS A 58 -19.58 15.70 6.06
N ASP A 59 -20.09 16.93 5.93
CA ASP A 59 -20.00 17.70 4.67
C ASP A 59 -18.54 17.98 4.34
N PHE A 60 -17.76 18.41 5.34
CA PHE A 60 -16.35 18.70 5.15
C PHE A 60 -15.55 17.45 4.81
N THR A 61 -15.74 16.36 5.57
CA THR A 61 -15.09 15.07 5.29
C THR A 61 -15.36 14.64 3.86
N LEU A 62 -16.62 14.76 3.41
CA LEU A 62 -17.01 14.39 2.06
C LEU A 62 -16.36 15.29 1.00
N SER A 63 -16.28 16.61 1.25
CA SER A 63 -15.58 17.53 0.34
C SER A 63 -14.11 17.14 0.21
N TRP A 64 -13.42 16.94 1.34
CA TRP A 64 -12.03 16.53 1.36
C TRP A 64 -11.80 15.20 0.60
N LEU A 65 -12.66 14.20 0.82
CA LEU A 65 -12.57 12.92 0.12
C LEU A 65 -12.74 13.05 -1.40
N LYS A 66 -13.55 13.99 -1.87
CA LYS A 66 -13.70 14.28 -3.32
C LYS A 66 -12.44 14.93 -3.88
N ASP A 67 -11.88 15.89 -3.15
CA ASP A 67 -10.69 16.62 -3.56
C ASP A 67 -9.45 15.69 -3.64
N GLU A 68 -9.34 14.73 -2.73
CA GLU A 68 -8.31 13.69 -2.75
C GLU A 68 -8.61 12.55 -3.75
N GLY A 69 -9.76 12.57 -4.43
CA GLY A 69 -10.16 11.53 -5.38
C GLY A 69 -10.50 10.17 -4.74
N LEU A 70 -10.71 10.14 -3.42
CA LEU A 70 -11.07 8.93 -2.67
C LEU A 70 -12.53 8.54 -2.83
N ILE A 71 -13.39 9.45 -3.31
CA ILE A 71 -14.76 9.18 -3.74
C ILE A 71 -15.08 9.99 -5.00
N ALA A 72 -16.10 9.57 -5.74
CA ALA A 72 -16.50 10.28 -6.95
C ALA A 72 -17.01 11.72 -6.63
N PRO A 73 -16.48 12.76 -7.30
CA PRO A 73 -16.92 14.14 -7.08
C PRO A 73 -18.34 14.41 -7.62
N SER A 74 -18.70 13.72 -8.69
CA SER A 74 -19.99 13.75 -9.38
C SER A 74 -20.35 12.35 -9.93
N ARG A 75 -21.61 12.16 -10.28
CA ARG A 75 -22.13 10.90 -10.86
C ARG A 75 -23.12 11.18 -11.98
N ILE A 76 -23.15 10.29 -12.97
CA ILE A 76 -24.13 10.35 -14.06
C ILE A 76 -25.16 9.24 -13.88
N CYS A 77 -26.43 9.57 -14.15
CA CYS A 77 -27.49 8.58 -14.20
C CYS A 77 -27.32 7.69 -15.44
N THR A 78 -27.19 6.38 -15.22
CA THR A 78 -26.99 5.37 -16.29
C THR A 78 -28.13 5.30 -17.30
N ILE A 79 -29.33 5.77 -16.91
CA ILE A 79 -30.53 5.70 -17.77
C ILE A 79 -30.70 6.98 -18.60
N PHE A 80 -30.44 8.16 -18.02
CA PHE A 80 -30.71 9.45 -18.67
C PHE A 80 -29.46 10.22 -19.10
N GLY A 81 -28.26 9.76 -18.73
CA GLY A 81 -27.03 10.50 -18.94
C GLY A 81 -26.96 11.84 -18.19
N SER A 82 -27.91 12.11 -17.29
CA SER A 82 -27.99 13.36 -16.54
C SER A 82 -27.15 13.31 -15.28
N GLU A 83 -26.56 14.43 -14.91
CA GLU A 83 -25.87 14.58 -13.63
C GLU A 83 -26.81 14.28 -12.44
N MET A 84 -26.32 13.48 -11.50
CA MET A 84 -27.02 13.14 -10.26
C MET A 84 -26.73 14.21 -9.20
N LYS A 85 -27.71 14.45 -8.33
CA LYS A 85 -27.55 15.37 -7.21
C LYS A 85 -27.16 14.60 -5.96
N LEU A 86 -26.21 15.14 -5.20
CA LEU A 86 -25.90 14.65 -3.86
C LEU A 86 -27.00 15.08 -2.88
N VAL A 87 -27.52 14.14 -2.10
CA VAL A 87 -28.65 14.35 -1.18
C VAL A 87 -28.29 13.88 0.22
N LYS A 88 -28.62 14.70 1.23
CA LYS A 88 -28.50 14.38 2.66
C LYS A 88 -29.59 13.41 3.08
N SER A 89 -29.24 12.44 3.91
CA SER A 89 -30.16 11.39 4.36
C SER A 89 -29.79 10.87 5.74
N GLY A 90 -30.73 10.91 6.69
CA GLY A 90 -30.48 10.38 8.04
C GLY A 90 -30.53 8.85 8.15
N ASP A 91 -31.08 8.18 7.14
CA ASP A 91 -31.21 6.71 7.07
C ASP A 91 -29.96 6.00 6.52
N ARG A 92 -29.03 6.75 5.90
CA ARG A 92 -27.76 6.22 5.39
C ARG A 92 -26.67 6.42 6.43
N SER A 93 -25.81 5.43 6.62
CA SER A 93 -24.72 5.44 7.62
C SER A 93 -23.82 6.69 7.51
N ASP A 94 -23.37 7.04 6.31
CA ASP A 94 -22.54 8.24 6.09
C ASP A 94 -23.33 9.51 5.80
N GLY A 95 -24.66 9.45 5.80
CA GLY A 95 -25.49 10.64 5.69
C GLY A 95 -25.77 11.14 4.27
N TYR A 96 -25.25 10.49 3.21
CA TYR A 96 -25.41 10.95 1.82
C TYR A 96 -25.64 9.82 0.82
N TYR A 97 -26.31 10.16 -0.28
CA TYR A 97 -26.40 9.34 -1.49
C TYR A 97 -26.55 10.21 -2.74
N TRP A 98 -26.30 9.63 -3.90
CA TRP A 98 -26.53 10.25 -5.20
C TRP A 98 -27.94 9.93 -5.69
N GLU A 99 -28.70 10.93 -6.13
CA GLU A 99 -30.07 10.76 -6.65
C GLU A 99 -30.21 11.38 -8.05
N CYS A 100 -30.82 10.65 -8.99
CA CYS A 100 -31.30 11.25 -10.23
C CYS A 100 -32.64 11.97 -10.01
N ARG A 101 -32.74 13.23 -10.42
CA ARG A 101 -33.97 14.05 -10.27
C ARG A 101 -34.83 14.16 -11.53
N LYS A 102 -34.48 13.43 -12.60
CA LYS A 102 -35.29 13.43 -13.83
C LYS A 102 -36.67 12.82 -13.58
N GLN A 103 -37.65 13.26 -14.37
CA GLN A 103 -39.00 12.73 -14.34
C GLN A 103 -39.31 12.03 -15.66
N VAL A 104 -40.06 10.93 -15.57
CA VAL A 104 -40.58 10.16 -16.69
C VAL A 104 -42.09 10.12 -16.54
N ASN A 105 -42.83 10.62 -17.53
CA ASN A 105 -44.30 10.65 -17.52
C ASN A 105 -44.88 11.24 -16.22
N GLY A 106 -44.28 12.35 -15.74
CA GLY A 106 -44.71 13.03 -14.51
C GLY A 106 -44.33 12.34 -13.20
N LYS A 107 -43.62 11.20 -13.23
CA LYS A 107 -43.11 10.50 -12.03
C LYS A 107 -41.61 10.65 -11.90
N ARG A 108 -41.10 10.85 -10.67
CA ARG A 108 -39.66 10.89 -10.42
C ARG A 108 -39.00 9.55 -10.75
N HIS A 109 -37.90 9.63 -11.46
CA HIS A 109 -37.04 8.49 -11.69
C HIS A 109 -36.37 8.08 -10.37
N ARG A 110 -36.60 6.85 -9.91
CA ARG A 110 -36.00 6.31 -8.67
C ARG A 110 -34.68 5.62 -9.01
N CYS A 111 -33.63 6.42 -9.15
CA CYS A 111 -32.26 5.93 -9.28
C CYS A 111 -31.40 6.60 -8.22
N GLU A 112 -30.93 5.77 -7.30
CA GLU A 112 -30.06 6.14 -6.19
C GLU A 112 -28.76 5.35 -6.30
N ARG A 113 -27.64 6.00 -5.96
CA ARG A 113 -26.31 5.36 -5.92
C ARG A 113 -25.60 5.73 -4.62
N SER A 114 -24.81 4.80 -4.10
CA SER A 114 -24.02 5.03 -2.88
C SER A 114 -22.91 6.06 -3.18
N ILE A 115 -22.60 6.92 -2.20
CA ILE A 115 -21.41 7.78 -2.30
C ILE A 115 -20.10 6.98 -2.31
N ARG A 116 -20.14 5.73 -1.82
CA ARG A 116 -19.00 4.82 -1.71
C ARG A 116 -18.79 3.95 -2.94
N GLU A 117 -19.76 3.95 -3.86
CA GLU A 117 -19.68 3.10 -5.05
C GLU A 117 -18.41 3.44 -5.84
N GLY A 118 -17.72 2.44 -6.37
CA GLY A 118 -16.49 2.59 -7.15
C GLY A 118 -15.29 3.13 -6.38
N SER A 119 -15.31 3.13 -5.04
CA SER A 119 -14.19 3.59 -4.22
C SER A 119 -13.74 2.55 -3.21
N TRP A 120 -12.66 2.86 -2.48
CA TRP A 120 -12.14 2.01 -1.41
C TRP A 120 -13.14 1.75 -0.27
N PHE A 121 -14.16 2.60 -0.14
CA PHE A 121 -15.23 2.44 0.86
C PHE A 121 -16.38 1.54 0.37
N GLU A 122 -16.37 1.09 -0.89
CA GLU A 122 -17.46 0.30 -1.45
C GLU A 122 -17.67 -0.99 -0.65
N LYS A 123 -18.93 -1.30 -0.30
CA LYS A 123 -19.33 -2.50 0.48
C LYS A 123 -18.69 -2.63 1.87
N ALA A 124 -17.97 -1.62 2.34
CA ALA A 124 -17.50 -1.57 3.71
C ALA A 124 -18.69 -1.60 4.68
N ASP A 125 -18.65 -2.47 5.69
CA ASP A 125 -19.64 -2.45 6.77
C ASP A 125 -19.41 -1.27 7.73
N LEU A 126 -18.20 -0.72 7.74
CA LEU A 126 -17.82 0.46 8.53
C LEU A 126 -18.30 1.75 7.87
N THR A 127 -18.60 2.78 8.66
CA THR A 127 -18.71 4.18 8.19
C THR A 127 -17.39 4.65 7.60
N ILE A 128 -17.44 5.62 6.69
CA ILE A 128 -16.23 6.28 6.16
C ILE A 128 -15.36 6.81 7.31
N GLU A 129 -15.98 7.39 8.34
CA GLU A 129 -15.30 7.88 9.52
C GLU A 129 -14.54 6.78 10.27
N GLU A 130 -15.19 5.63 10.52
CA GLU A 130 -14.56 4.46 11.16
C GLU A 130 -13.41 3.90 10.31
N VAL A 131 -13.57 3.85 8.98
CA VAL A 131 -12.49 3.44 8.06
C VAL A 131 -11.28 4.36 8.19
N LEU A 132 -11.49 5.68 8.19
CA LEU A 132 -10.41 6.66 8.30
C LEU A 132 -9.70 6.56 9.66
N LYS A 133 -10.46 6.36 10.75
CA LYS A 133 -9.89 6.13 12.09
C LYS A 133 -9.10 4.82 12.17
N PHE A 134 -9.65 3.73 11.64
CA PHE A 134 -8.97 2.43 11.59
C PHE A 134 -7.63 2.57 10.88
N THR A 135 -7.65 3.18 9.69
CA THR A 135 -6.46 3.38 8.86
C THR A 135 -5.44 4.26 9.54
N TYR A 136 -5.87 5.34 10.18
CA TYR A 136 -4.99 6.21 10.95
C TYR A 136 -4.23 5.44 12.03
N TRP A 137 -4.94 4.72 12.91
CA TRP A 137 -4.29 3.96 13.99
C TRP A 137 -3.44 2.80 13.47
N TRP A 138 -3.86 2.17 12.37
CA TRP A 138 -3.07 1.14 11.71
C TRP A 138 -1.72 1.70 11.22
N CYS A 139 -1.73 2.89 10.62
CA CYS A 139 -0.52 3.61 10.21
C CYS A 139 0.34 4.09 11.39
N GLN A 140 -0.23 4.22 12.60
CA GLN A 140 0.51 4.49 13.84
C GLN A 140 1.02 3.21 14.53
N GLU A 141 1.03 2.08 13.82
CA GLU A 141 1.47 0.77 14.33
C GLU A 141 0.67 0.27 15.55
N MET A 142 -0.55 0.78 15.74
CA MET A 142 -1.42 0.29 16.79
C MET A 142 -1.87 -1.13 16.45
N ASN A 143 -1.85 -2.02 17.44
CA ASN A 143 -2.17 -3.41 17.16
C ASN A 143 -3.66 -3.58 16.85
N GLN A 144 -3.98 -4.57 16.01
CA GLN A 144 -5.34 -4.85 15.55
C GLN A 144 -6.36 -4.99 16.70
N TRP A 145 -5.95 -5.61 17.82
CA TRP A 145 -6.82 -5.78 18.98
C TRP A 145 -7.16 -4.44 19.63
N GLN A 146 -6.20 -3.53 19.76
CA GLN A 146 -6.43 -2.18 20.27
C GLN A 146 -7.38 -1.42 19.34
N ILE A 147 -7.17 -1.46 18.02
CA ILE A 147 -8.04 -0.77 17.05
C ILE A 147 -9.47 -1.31 17.15
N LYS A 148 -9.61 -2.64 17.23
CA LYS A 148 -10.89 -3.32 17.46
C LYS A 148 -11.59 -2.81 18.72
N GLN A 149 -10.87 -2.63 19.83
CA GLN A 149 -11.47 -2.10 21.07
C GLN A 149 -11.89 -0.63 20.91
N GLN A 150 -11.07 0.22 20.30
CA GLN A 150 -11.36 1.64 20.10
C GLN A 150 -12.61 1.86 19.23
N LEU A 151 -12.78 1.05 18.19
CA LEU A 151 -13.91 1.12 17.25
C LEU A 151 -15.06 0.17 17.60
N GLN A 152 -14.93 -0.63 18.67
CA GLN A 152 -15.91 -1.64 19.07
C GLN A 152 -16.27 -2.65 17.95
N LEU A 153 -15.29 -3.07 17.17
CA LEU A 153 -15.50 -3.91 15.99
C LEU A 153 -15.66 -5.40 16.30
N GLY A 154 -16.36 -6.10 15.42
CA GLY A 154 -16.31 -7.56 15.35
C GLY A 154 -14.91 -8.07 15.00
N SER A 155 -14.56 -9.27 15.46
CA SER A 155 -13.24 -9.86 15.16
C SER A 155 -13.00 -10.02 13.66
N HIS A 156 -14.01 -10.48 12.92
CA HIS A 156 -13.90 -10.67 11.46
C HIS A 156 -13.67 -9.34 10.74
N THR A 157 -14.48 -8.32 11.04
CA THR A 157 -14.32 -6.98 10.47
C THR A 157 -12.94 -6.40 10.75
N ALA A 158 -12.41 -6.54 11.96
CA ALA A 158 -11.06 -6.06 12.27
C ALA A 158 -9.96 -6.82 11.52
N VAL A 159 -10.16 -8.11 11.21
CA VAL A 159 -9.21 -8.91 10.41
C VAL A 159 -9.26 -8.46 8.96
N ASP A 160 -10.46 -8.31 8.41
CA ASP A 160 -10.66 -7.89 7.03
C ASP A 160 -10.05 -6.51 6.80
N TRP A 161 -10.23 -5.56 7.72
CA TRP A 161 -9.62 -4.22 7.61
C TRP A 161 -8.10 -4.20 7.79
N ASP A 162 -7.54 -5.04 8.67
CA ASP A 162 -6.08 -5.20 8.72
C ASP A 162 -5.54 -5.74 7.38
N MET A 163 -6.26 -6.69 6.76
CA MET A 163 -5.92 -7.19 5.43
C MET A 163 -6.05 -6.11 4.35
N PHE A 164 -7.14 -5.34 4.32
CA PHE A 164 -7.32 -4.27 3.34
C PHE A 164 -6.21 -3.21 3.42
N CYS A 165 -5.78 -2.81 4.64
CA CYS A 165 -4.64 -1.92 4.79
C CYS A 165 -3.34 -2.52 4.21
N ARG A 166 -3.09 -3.83 4.44
CA ARG A 166 -1.93 -4.53 3.87
C ARG A 166 -1.98 -4.66 2.36
N GLU A 167 -3.15 -4.93 1.80
CA GLU A 167 -3.35 -5.01 0.34
C GLU A 167 -3.06 -3.66 -0.32
N VAL A 168 -3.47 -2.54 0.28
CA VAL A 168 -3.11 -1.20 -0.21
C VAL A 168 -1.59 -1.00 -0.17
N CYS A 169 -0.91 -1.43 0.90
CA CYS A 169 0.55 -1.42 0.94
C CYS A 169 1.16 -2.31 -0.15
N GLU A 170 0.60 -3.49 -0.41
CA GLU A 170 1.05 -4.37 -1.50
C GLU A 170 0.93 -3.67 -2.84
N VAL A 171 -0.23 -3.11 -3.19
CA VAL A 171 -0.40 -2.36 -4.44
C VAL A 171 0.64 -1.24 -4.53
N ALA A 172 0.83 -0.45 -3.48
CA ALA A 172 1.83 0.61 -3.45
C ALA A 172 3.29 0.11 -3.57
N LEU A 173 3.59 -1.08 -3.04
CA LEU A 173 4.90 -1.72 -3.16
C LEU A 173 5.15 -2.26 -4.57
N PHE A 174 4.11 -2.66 -5.30
CA PHE A 174 4.22 -3.30 -6.62
C PHE A 174 3.92 -2.37 -7.81
N ASP A 175 3.25 -1.24 -7.57
CA ASP A 175 2.96 -0.23 -8.59
C ASP A 175 4.20 0.61 -8.95
N GLY A 176 4.32 1.01 -10.22
CA GLY A 176 5.37 1.91 -10.69
C GLY A 176 6.81 1.41 -10.51
N ARG A 177 7.04 0.10 -10.40
CA ARG A 177 8.39 -0.45 -10.26
C ARG A 177 9.23 -0.22 -11.52
N GLU A 178 10.34 0.47 -11.34
CA GLU A 178 11.35 0.69 -12.36
C GLU A 178 12.68 0.07 -11.91
N LYS A 179 13.59 -0.14 -12.85
CA LYS A 179 14.97 -0.41 -12.49
C LYS A 179 15.56 0.77 -11.71
N ILE A 180 16.34 0.46 -10.69
CA ILE A 180 17.02 1.43 -9.84
C ILE A 180 18.53 1.45 -10.14
N GLY A 181 19.22 2.51 -9.72
CA GLY A 181 20.66 2.65 -9.90
C GLY A 181 21.05 3.22 -11.27
N GLY A 182 22.26 2.87 -11.71
CA GLY A 182 22.94 3.35 -12.92
C GLY A 182 24.37 3.81 -12.62
N PRO A 183 25.16 4.18 -13.65
CA PRO A 183 26.50 4.73 -13.47
C PRO A 183 26.52 5.90 -12.48
N GLY A 184 27.36 5.82 -11.45
CA GLY A 184 27.48 6.84 -10.41
C GLY A 184 26.42 6.77 -9.30
N LYS A 185 25.53 5.76 -9.33
CA LYS A 185 24.52 5.52 -8.28
C LYS A 185 24.93 4.42 -7.31
N PHE A 186 24.41 4.53 -6.09
CA PHE A 186 24.64 3.57 -5.01
C PHE A 186 23.32 2.88 -4.66
N VAL A 187 23.35 1.54 -4.68
CA VAL A 187 22.20 0.71 -4.29
C VAL A 187 22.65 -0.22 -3.17
N GLN A 188 21.98 -0.16 -2.04
CA GLN A 188 22.13 -1.16 -0.98
C GLN A 188 21.23 -2.34 -1.32
N ILE A 189 21.69 -3.58 -1.08
CA ILE A 189 20.88 -4.79 -1.21
C ILE A 189 20.97 -5.62 0.09
N ASP A 190 19.89 -6.35 0.43
CA ASP A 190 19.84 -7.20 1.62
C ASP A 190 18.84 -8.35 1.48
N GLU A 191 19.06 -9.41 2.24
CA GLU A 191 18.21 -10.59 2.34
C GLU A 191 17.63 -10.73 3.75
N SER A 192 16.30 -10.78 3.83
CA SER A 192 15.58 -11.02 5.09
C SER A 192 14.74 -12.29 5.00
N LYS A 193 14.67 -13.05 6.10
CA LYS A 193 13.79 -14.22 6.21
C LYS A 193 12.65 -13.94 7.17
N ILE A 194 11.43 -13.79 6.63
CA ILE A 194 10.20 -13.64 7.41
C ILE A 194 9.76 -15.02 7.92
N GLY A 195 9.23 -15.10 9.14
CA GLY A 195 8.81 -16.37 9.74
C GLY A 195 9.94 -17.20 10.36
N LYS A 196 11.10 -16.56 10.64
CA LYS A 196 12.19 -17.20 11.38
C LYS A 196 11.88 -17.24 12.88
N ARG A 197 12.16 -18.37 13.54
CA ARG A 197 12.11 -18.48 15.01
C ARG A 197 13.11 -17.52 15.64
N LYS A 198 12.66 -16.70 16.60
CA LYS A 198 13.57 -15.98 17.51
C LYS A 198 14.14 -16.99 18.52
N TYR A 199 15.46 -17.07 18.63
CA TYR A 199 16.19 -17.95 19.57
C TYR A 199 15.87 -19.45 19.50
N HIS A 200 15.50 -19.97 18.32
CA HIS A 200 15.14 -21.40 18.13
C HIS A 200 13.99 -21.91 19.03
N ARG A 201 13.22 -21.03 19.68
CA ARG A 201 12.05 -21.38 20.50
C ARG A 201 10.75 -21.19 19.73
N GLY A 202 9.72 -21.98 20.04
CA GLY A 202 8.37 -21.86 19.45
C GLY A 202 8.09 -22.76 18.23
N HIS A 203 6.95 -22.55 17.54
CA HIS A 203 6.50 -23.35 16.38
C HIS A 203 7.46 -23.23 15.17
N VAL A 204 7.67 -24.29 14.39
CA VAL A 204 8.44 -24.20 13.12
C VAL A 204 7.51 -23.55 12.10
N VAL A 205 7.87 -22.39 11.56
CA VAL A 205 7.21 -21.85 10.37
C VAL A 205 8.20 -21.96 9.23
N GLU A 206 7.76 -22.44 8.08
CA GLU A 206 8.53 -22.38 6.83
C GLU A 206 8.62 -20.91 6.44
N GLY A 207 9.75 -20.28 6.78
CA GLY A 207 9.93 -18.86 6.55
C GLY A 207 10.17 -18.54 5.08
N GLN A 208 9.61 -17.42 4.63
CA GLN A 208 9.76 -16.87 3.28
C GLN A 208 11.01 -15.97 3.22
N TRP A 209 11.86 -16.17 2.22
CA TRP A 209 12.93 -15.20 1.95
C TRP A 209 12.40 -14.03 1.14
N VAL A 210 12.90 -12.85 1.50
CA VAL A 210 12.64 -11.58 0.85
C VAL A 210 13.99 -10.96 0.52
N PHE A 211 14.14 -10.57 -0.74
CA PHE A 211 15.30 -9.84 -1.24
C PHE A 211 14.85 -8.44 -1.65
N GLY A 212 15.63 -7.43 -1.29
CA GLY A 212 15.31 -6.06 -1.66
C GLY A 212 16.54 -5.21 -1.90
N GLY A 213 16.34 -4.11 -2.61
CA GLY A 213 17.35 -3.11 -2.86
C GLY A 213 16.79 -1.70 -2.70
N ILE A 214 17.60 -0.75 -2.23
CA ILE A 214 17.25 0.67 -2.11
C ILE A 214 18.36 1.54 -2.67
N GLU A 215 18.01 2.48 -3.55
CA GLU A 215 18.92 3.51 -4.04
C GLU A 215 19.12 4.58 -2.96
N GLU A 216 20.36 4.96 -2.69
CA GLU A 216 20.67 5.87 -1.58
C GLU A 216 20.11 7.28 -1.79
N ASP A 217 20.22 7.84 -3.00
CA ASP A 217 19.81 9.22 -3.26
C ASP A 217 18.30 9.33 -3.41
N SER A 218 17.73 8.53 -4.32
CA SER A 218 16.33 8.66 -4.75
C SER A 218 15.35 7.97 -3.79
N ARG A 219 15.85 7.07 -2.93
CA ARG A 219 15.05 6.16 -2.09
C ARG A 219 14.12 5.25 -2.89
N LYS A 220 14.26 5.16 -4.21
CA LYS A 220 13.60 4.11 -5.01
C LYS A 220 14.08 2.76 -4.51
N TYR A 221 13.18 1.78 -4.50
CA TYR A 221 13.47 0.45 -3.97
C TYR A 221 12.74 -0.62 -4.76
N PHE A 222 13.19 -1.86 -4.60
CA PHE A 222 12.43 -3.04 -5.02
C PHE A 222 12.41 -4.06 -3.89
N ILE A 223 11.35 -4.87 -3.85
CA ILE A 223 11.21 -6.00 -2.94
C ILE A 223 10.69 -7.20 -3.75
N ALA A 224 11.32 -8.35 -3.56
CA ALA A 224 10.98 -9.61 -4.21
C ALA A 224 10.99 -10.75 -3.21
N THR A 225 9.94 -11.58 -3.22
CA THR A 225 9.91 -12.85 -2.49
C THR A 225 10.69 -13.90 -3.27
N VAL A 226 11.59 -14.63 -2.61
CA VAL A 226 12.39 -15.70 -3.22
C VAL A 226 12.29 -17.00 -2.45
N GLU A 227 12.31 -18.13 -3.12
CA GLU A 227 12.27 -19.46 -2.47
C GLU A 227 13.62 -19.79 -1.81
N ASP A 228 14.72 -19.39 -2.45
CA ASP A 228 16.06 -19.58 -1.95
C ASP A 228 16.96 -18.36 -2.19
N ARG A 229 18.07 -18.34 -1.47
CA ARG A 229 19.16 -17.36 -1.61
C ARG A 229 20.30 -17.96 -2.43
N LYS A 230 20.05 -18.66 -3.53
CA LYS A 230 21.15 -19.08 -4.41
C LYS A 230 21.67 -17.85 -5.16
N GLU A 231 22.97 -17.85 -5.47
CA GLU A 231 23.62 -16.80 -6.24
C GLU A 231 22.87 -16.55 -7.57
N GLU A 232 22.51 -17.60 -8.29
CA GLU A 232 21.76 -17.50 -9.55
C GLU A 232 20.43 -16.76 -9.39
N THR A 233 19.66 -17.11 -8.35
CA THR A 233 18.35 -16.51 -8.06
C THR A 233 18.48 -15.01 -7.79
N LEU A 234 19.40 -14.63 -6.90
CA LEU A 234 19.60 -13.24 -6.51
C LEU A 234 20.25 -12.42 -7.63
N LEU A 235 21.19 -13.00 -8.38
CA LEU A 235 21.80 -12.36 -9.54
C LEU A 235 20.78 -12.05 -10.64
N ASN A 236 19.82 -12.95 -10.89
CA ASN A 236 18.74 -12.71 -11.84
C ASN A 236 17.88 -11.53 -11.42
N LEU A 237 17.56 -11.41 -10.12
CA LEU A 237 16.82 -10.27 -9.59
C LEU A 237 17.63 -8.97 -9.66
N ILE A 238 18.94 -9.01 -9.38
CA ILE A 238 19.83 -7.86 -9.53
C ILE A 238 19.81 -7.37 -10.99
N LYS A 239 19.93 -8.26 -11.98
CA LYS A 239 19.88 -7.89 -13.41
C LYS A 239 18.52 -7.35 -13.84
N GLN A 240 17.45 -7.86 -13.22
CA GLN A 240 16.08 -7.43 -13.49
C GLN A 240 15.80 -6.04 -12.91
N TRP A 241 16.31 -5.73 -11.73
CA TRP A 241 15.91 -4.53 -10.96
C TRP A 241 16.99 -3.48 -10.79
N ILE A 242 18.26 -3.76 -11.11
CA ILE A 242 19.38 -2.82 -10.92
C ILE A 242 20.08 -2.61 -12.27
N GLU A 243 20.24 -1.34 -12.65
CA GLU A 243 20.94 -0.98 -13.89
C GLU A 243 22.45 -1.32 -13.83
N PRO A 244 23.06 -1.79 -14.94
CA PRO A 244 24.50 -1.97 -15.02
C PRO A 244 25.28 -0.68 -14.74
N GLY A 245 26.50 -0.81 -14.22
CA GLY A 245 27.35 0.31 -13.81
C GLY A 245 27.05 0.86 -12.41
N THR A 246 26.03 0.32 -11.73
CA THR A 246 25.70 0.67 -10.34
C THR A 246 26.78 0.20 -9.37
N THR A 247 27.03 1.00 -8.33
CA THR A 247 27.76 0.57 -7.14
C THR A 247 26.79 -0.10 -6.17
N ILE A 248 26.90 -1.42 -6.02
CA ILE A 248 26.09 -2.23 -5.13
C ILE A 248 26.82 -2.40 -3.79
N THR A 249 26.13 -2.08 -2.70
CA THR A 249 26.59 -2.31 -1.33
C THR A 249 25.79 -3.44 -0.70
N SER A 250 26.44 -4.52 -0.28
CA SER A 250 25.80 -5.65 0.42
C SER A 250 26.58 -6.05 1.68
N ASP A 251 25.99 -6.93 2.49
CA ASP A 251 26.76 -7.68 3.48
C ASP A 251 27.74 -8.65 2.78
N CYS A 252 28.75 -9.16 3.50
CA CYS A 252 29.82 -10.01 2.95
C CYS A 252 29.36 -11.42 2.55
N TRP A 253 28.18 -11.57 1.94
CA TRP A 253 27.69 -12.85 1.48
C TRP A 253 28.43 -13.33 0.22
N LYS A 254 28.88 -14.60 0.24
CA LYS A 254 29.73 -15.19 -0.82
C LYS A 254 29.08 -15.21 -2.20
N GLY A 255 27.75 -15.18 -2.28
CA GLY A 255 27.03 -15.16 -3.55
C GLY A 255 27.22 -13.88 -4.36
N TYR A 256 27.80 -12.82 -3.77
CA TYR A 256 28.01 -11.55 -4.45
C TYR A 256 29.41 -11.36 -5.06
N VAL A 257 30.31 -12.33 -4.88
CA VAL A 257 31.71 -12.22 -5.33
C VAL A 257 31.84 -12.01 -6.85
N ASN A 258 30.87 -12.49 -7.64
CA ASN A 258 30.90 -12.37 -9.10
C ASN A 258 30.18 -11.14 -9.65
N LEU A 259 29.66 -10.23 -8.82
CA LEU A 259 28.91 -9.05 -9.31
C LEU A 259 29.72 -8.19 -10.29
N SER A 260 31.03 -8.08 -10.08
CA SER A 260 31.93 -7.36 -10.99
C SER A 260 32.00 -7.96 -12.40
N ARG A 261 31.77 -9.27 -12.56
CA ARG A 261 31.70 -9.93 -13.88
C ARG A 261 30.39 -9.63 -14.62
N HIS A 262 29.39 -9.10 -13.92
CA HIS A 262 28.07 -8.78 -14.46
C HIS A 262 27.85 -7.29 -14.66
N GLY A 263 28.91 -6.49 -14.58
CA GLY A 263 28.86 -5.05 -14.85
C GLY A 263 28.51 -4.18 -13.64
N TYR A 264 28.66 -4.70 -12.41
CA TYR A 264 28.39 -3.96 -11.17
C TYR A 264 29.67 -3.70 -10.38
N ILE A 265 29.76 -2.55 -9.73
CA ILE A 265 30.84 -2.27 -8.78
C ILE A 265 30.37 -2.78 -7.43
N HIS A 266 31.07 -3.75 -6.82
CA HIS A 266 30.64 -4.32 -5.54
C HIS A 266 31.46 -3.75 -4.40
N LYS A 267 30.76 -3.24 -3.38
CA LYS A 267 31.32 -2.83 -2.10
C LYS A 267 30.69 -3.69 -1.00
N THR A 268 31.52 -4.16 -0.08
CA THR A 268 31.07 -4.99 1.04
C THR A 268 31.17 -4.24 2.34
N VAL A 269 30.20 -4.45 3.23
CA VAL A 269 30.27 -4.00 4.63
C VAL A 269 30.22 -5.22 5.54
N ASN A 270 31.29 -5.42 6.32
CA ASN A 270 31.37 -6.56 7.22
C ASN A 270 30.72 -6.24 8.58
N HIS A 271 29.48 -6.66 8.76
CA HIS A 271 28.69 -6.38 9.96
C HIS A 271 29.09 -7.17 11.22
N SER A 272 30.03 -8.11 11.13
CA SER A 272 30.62 -8.73 12.31
C SER A 272 31.78 -7.92 12.88
N VAL A 273 32.25 -6.89 12.16
CA VAL A 273 33.40 -6.07 12.54
C VAL A 273 33.00 -4.60 12.64
N GLU A 274 32.23 -4.07 11.68
CA GLU A 274 31.94 -2.63 11.61
C GLU A 274 30.51 -2.33 11.11
N PHE A 275 29.91 -1.24 11.59
CA PHE A 275 28.59 -0.75 11.16
C PHE A 275 28.67 0.11 9.88
N VAL A 276 29.84 0.65 9.58
CA VAL A 276 30.21 1.45 8.41
C VAL A 276 31.61 0.98 8.02
N ASN A 277 31.88 0.70 6.73
CA ASN A 277 33.24 0.31 6.33
C ASN A 277 34.20 1.53 6.30
N GLU A 278 35.51 1.29 6.17
CA GLU A 278 36.54 2.35 6.12
C GLU A 278 36.32 3.39 5.00
N GLU A 279 35.53 3.06 3.97
CA GLU A 279 35.16 3.95 2.87
C GLU A 279 33.85 4.72 3.10
N GLY A 280 33.18 4.53 4.25
CA GLY A 280 31.95 5.24 4.62
C GLY A 280 30.63 4.57 4.23
N PHE A 281 30.65 3.36 3.66
CA PHE A 281 29.44 2.64 3.23
C PHE A 281 28.80 1.84 4.37
N HIS A 282 27.47 1.77 4.37
CA HIS A 282 26.67 1.01 5.34
C HIS A 282 25.43 0.38 4.67
N THR A 283 24.79 -0.62 5.28
CA THR A 283 23.52 -1.21 4.80
C THR A 283 22.30 -0.81 5.65
N THR A 284 22.45 0.20 6.50
CA THR A 284 21.49 0.56 7.56
C THR A 284 20.09 0.88 7.05
N ARG A 285 19.93 1.26 5.78
CA ARG A 285 18.65 1.69 5.21
C ARG A 285 17.72 0.53 4.83
N LEU A 286 18.24 -0.70 4.65
CA LEU A 286 17.45 -1.90 4.31
C LEU A 286 17.17 -2.83 5.49
N ARG A 287 17.96 -2.76 6.57
CA ARG A 287 17.84 -3.63 7.74
C ARG A 287 16.47 -3.62 8.44
N VAL A 288 15.58 -2.69 8.09
CA VAL A 288 14.22 -2.58 8.64
C VAL A 288 13.30 -3.69 8.17
N ILE A 289 13.61 -4.39 7.06
CA ILE A 289 12.77 -5.48 6.52
C ILE A 289 12.79 -6.73 7.43
N GLY A 290 13.86 -6.89 8.23
CA GLY A 290 14.01 -7.98 9.19
C GLY A 290 14.09 -7.48 10.62
N GLY A 291 12.95 -7.06 11.20
CA GLY A 291 12.88 -6.67 12.61
C GLY A 291 13.63 -7.67 13.52
N LYS A 292 14.55 -7.13 14.35
CA LYS A 292 15.36 -7.92 15.30
C LYS A 292 14.53 -8.57 16.42
#